data_AF-A0A845HP82-F1
#
_entry.id   AF-A0A845HP82-F1
#
_cell.length_a   1.000
_cell.length_b   1.000
_cell.length_c   1.000
_cell.angle_alpha   90.00
_cell.angle_beta   90.00
_cell.angle_gamma   90.00
#
_symmetry.space_group_name_H-M   'P 1'
#
loop_
_entity.id
_entity.type
_entity.pdbx_description
1 polymer ?
#
loop_
_entity_poly.entity_id
_entity_poly.type
_entity_poly.pdbx_seq_one_letter_code
_entity_poly.pdbx_strand_id
1 'polypeptide(L)'
;MLNGNTLQLLYNQAEEKIQGEGQMLTFLQPGANASDTSQTCPLCCSGQPASERYPDYVCAACVAHAVDEYGNALTFRNSGFSGGIDVWRTATNEKTELDHFLIGTTKCVVHEARFGGFVVQAANPQVRTE
;
A
#
# COMPACT_ATOMS: atom_id res chain seq x y z
N MET A 1 28.60 28.57 -13.66
CA MET A 1 28.35 27.60 -14.74
C MET A 1 28.99 26.29 -14.31
N LEU A 2 28.19 25.27 -13.98
CA LEU A 2 28.73 23.96 -13.58
C LEU A 2 29.29 23.28 -14.83
N ASN A 3 30.50 22.71 -14.74
CA ASN A 3 31.13 22.02 -15.87
C ASN A 3 30.45 20.67 -16.15
N GLY A 4 30.52 20.19 -17.39
CA GLY A 4 29.76 19.02 -17.87
C GLY A 4 29.96 17.74 -17.04
N ASN A 5 31.12 17.58 -16.39
CA ASN A 5 31.40 16.45 -15.50
C ASN A 5 30.59 16.50 -14.19
N THR A 6 30.28 17.70 -13.69
CA THR A 6 29.45 17.87 -12.49
C THR A 6 27.98 17.57 -12.77
N LEU A 7 27.50 17.88 -13.98
CA LEU A 7 26.14 17.54 -14.39
C LEU A 7 25.94 16.02 -14.56
N GLN A 8 26.94 15.31 -15.12
CA GLN A 8 26.86 13.86 -15.26
C GLN A 8 26.90 13.14 -13.89
N LEU A 9 27.69 13.63 -12.94
CA LEU A 9 27.73 13.10 -11.58
C LEU A 9 26.41 13.35 -10.81
N LEU A 10 25.80 14.52 -10.97
CA LEU A 10 24.49 14.80 -10.38
C LEU A 10 23.36 14.01 -11.05
N TYR A 11 23.46 13.74 -12.35
CA TYR A 11 22.52 12.90 -13.08
C TYR A 11 22.63 11.43 -12.61
N ASN A 12 23.85 10.89 -12.52
CA ASN A 12 24.08 9.53 -12.03
C ASN A 12 23.71 9.38 -10.54
N GLN A 13 23.93 10.40 -9.70
CA GLN A 13 23.48 10.42 -8.30
C GLN A 13 21.96 10.57 -8.13
N ALA A 14 21.26 11.13 -9.12
CA ALA A 14 19.80 11.14 -9.17
C ALA A 14 19.23 9.79 -9.64
N GLU A 15 19.93 9.08 -10.53
CA GLU A 15 19.56 7.73 -10.97
C GLU A 15 19.83 6.67 -9.87
N GLU A 16 20.91 6.77 -9.09
CA GLU A 16 21.10 5.94 -7.89
C GLU A 16 20.04 6.18 -6.80
N LYS A 17 19.36 7.34 -6.81
CA LYS A 17 18.24 7.64 -5.91
C LYS A 17 16.89 7.06 -6.35
N ILE A 18 16.81 6.48 -7.55
CA ILE A 18 15.59 5.90 -8.13
C ILE A 18 15.75 4.39 -8.35
N GLN A 19 16.95 3.83 -8.15
CA GLN A 19 17.20 2.39 -8.17
C GLN A 19 16.80 1.73 -6.84
N GLY A 20 15.50 1.58 -6.73
CA GLY A 20 14.78 0.88 -5.70
C GLY A 20 13.36 1.38 -5.84
N GLU A 21 12.52 0.64 -6.56
CA GLU A 21 11.07 0.80 -6.51
C GLU A 21 10.65 0.58 -5.05
N GLY A 22 10.81 1.60 -4.21
CA GLY A 22 10.48 1.56 -2.81
C GLY A 22 9.00 1.25 -2.72
N GLN A 23 8.68 0.02 -2.36
CA GLN A 23 7.31 -0.45 -2.35
C GLN A 23 6.57 0.37 -1.30
N MET A 24 5.70 1.26 -1.76
CA MET A 24 4.96 2.13 -0.86
C MET A 24 4.05 1.25 -0.01
N LEU A 25 4.23 1.30 1.30
CA LEU A 25 3.39 0.61 2.26
C LEU A 25 2.28 1.55 2.72
N THR A 26 1.09 1.01 2.94
CA THR A 26 -0.02 1.78 3.52
C THR A 26 0.10 1.95 5.05
N PHE A 27 1.12 1.33 5.65
CA PHE A 27 1.37 1.33 7.09
C PHE A 27 2.86 1.26 7.43
N LEU A 28 3.18 1.65 8.67
CA LEU A 28 4.53 1.51 9.19
C LEU A 28 4.79 0.06 9.62
N GLN A 29 5.86 -0.53 9.08
CA GLN A 29 6.39 -1.82 9.52
C GLN A 29 7.79 -1.64 10.14
N PRO A 30 7.89 -1.44 11.47
CA PRO A 30 9.18 -1.54 12.14
C PRO A 30 9.73 -2.96 11.98
N GLY A 31 10.91 -3.09 11.36
CA GLY A 31 11.55 -4.38 11.10
C GLY A 31 11.17 -5.05 9.77
N ALA A 32 10.41 -4.39 8.89
CA ALA A 32 10.28 -4.87 7.50
C ALA A 32 11.63 -4.84 6.81
N ASN A 33 12.07 -5.99 6.32
CA ASN A 33 13.26 -6.08 5.50
C ASN A 33 12.86 -5.75 4.06
N ALA A 34 13.18 -4.54 3.60
CA ALA A 34 12.89 -4.10 2.23
C ALA A 34 13.57 -4.97 1.16
N SER A 35 14.64 -5.70 1.53
CA SER A 35 15.32 -6.65 0.66
C SER A 35 14.68 -8.04 0.67
N ASP A 36 13.79 -8.33 1.63
CA ASP A 36 13.02 -9.58 1.72
C ASP A 36 11.62 -9.38 1.14
N THR A 37 11.50 -9.62 -0.16
CA THR A 37 10.25 -9.55 -0.91
C THR A 37 9.60 -10.93 -1.08
N SER A 38 9.87 -11.88 -0.18
CA SER A 38 9.34 -13.25 -0.24
C SER A 38 7.82 -13.32 -0.04
N GLN A 39 7.23 -12.35 0.66
CA GLN A 39 5.78 -12.21 0.72
C GLN A 39 5.28 -11.64 -0.62
N THR A 40 4.12 -12.11 -1.06
CA THR A 40 3.50 -11.63 -2.30
C THR A 40 2.15 -11.01 -2.00
N CYS A 41 1.82 -9.89 -2.67
CA CYS A 41 0.48 -9.33 -2.61
C CYS A 41 -0.55 -10.40 -3.05
N PRO A 42 -1.62 -10.66 -2.28
CA PRO A 42 -2.58 -11.71 -2.59
C PRO A 42 -3.48 -11.40 -3.80
N LEU A 43 -3.41 -10.17 -4.34
CA LEU A 43 -4.25 -9.73 -5.46
C LEU A 43 -3.49 -9.68 -6.80
N CYS A 44 -2.24 -9.20 -6.80
CA CYS A 44 -1.45 -9.02 -8.02
C CYS A 44 -0.14 -9.83 -8.04
N CYS A 45 0.14 -10.58 -6.98
CA CYS A 45 1.34 -11.40 -6.82
C CYS A 45 2.67 -10.64 -6.85
N SER A 46 2.67 -9.30 -6.82
CA SER A 46 3.91 -8.53 -6.69
C SER A 46 4.63 -8.92 -5.41
N GLY A 47 5.96 -9.10 -5.45
CA GLY A 47 6.77 -9.24 -4.24
C GLY A 47 6.55 -8.05 -3.31
N GLN A 48 6.60 -8.26 -2.01
CA GLN A 48 6.23 -7.31 -0.95
C GLN A 48 7.13 -7.56 0.27
N PRO A 49 7.54 -6.52 1.04
CA PRO A 49 8.29 -6.75 2.27
C PRO A 49 7.57 -7.74 3.19
N ALA A 50 8.26 -8.78 3.61
CA ALA A 50 7.69 -9.81 4.47
C ALA A 50 7.22 -9.24 5.82
N SER A 51 6.02 -9.64 6.23
CA SER A 51 5.38 -9.21 7.47
C SER A 51 4.71 -10.38 8.17
N GLU A 52 5.38 -10.91 9.21
CA GLU A 52 4.79 -11.95 10.05
C GLU A 52 3.46 -11.51 10.69
N ARG A 53 3.30 -10.21 10.93
CA ARG A 53 2.08 -9.64 11.52
C ARG A 53 0.92 -9.61 10.54
N TYR A 54 1.19 -9.42 9.26
CA TYR A 54 0.18 -9.22 8.23
C TYR A 54 0.51 -10.08 7.00
N PRO A 55 0.41 -11.42 7.09
CA PRO A 55 0.82 -12.31 6.01
C PRO A 55 0.01 -12.12 4.71
N ASP A 56 -1.20 -11.54 4.82
CA ASP A 56 -2.14 -11.36 3.70
C ASP A 56 -2.38 -9.88 3.36
N TYR A 57 -1.43 -8.97 3.65
CA TYR A 57 -1.62 -7.56 3.31
C TYR A 57 -1.59 -7.31 1.80
N VAL A 58 -2.44 -6.39 1.37
CA VAL A 58 -2.55 -5.93 -0.02
C VAL A 58 -1.59 -4.77 -0.25
N CYS A 59 -0.83 -4.80 -1.35
CA CYS A 59 0.12 -3.74 -1.69
C CYS A 59 -0.57 -2.40 -1.98
N ALA A 60 0.12 -1.28 -1.77
CA ALA A 60 -0.49 0.05 -1.96
C ALA A 60 -0.99 0.29 -3.39
N ALA A 61 -0.34 -0.29 -4.40
CA ALA A 61 -0.78 -0.20 -5.78
C ALA A 61 -2.19 -0.80 -5.97
N CYS A 62 -2.45 -1.98 -5.39
CA CYS A 62 -3.78 -2.57 -5.41
C CYS A 62 -4.79 -1.75 -4.58
N VAL A 63 -4.38 -1.24 -3.42
CA VAL A 63 -5.24 -0.40 -2.57
C VAL A 63 -5.70 0.87 -3.29
N ALA A 64 -4.90 1.43 -4.19
CA ALA A 64 -5.29 2.59 -4.99
C ALA A 64 -6.50 2.35 -5.90
N HIS A 65 -6.89 1.09 -6.11
CA HIS A 65 -8.07 0.68 -6.89
C HIS A 65 -9.27 0.29 -6.02
N ALA A 66 -9.25 0.63 -4.72
CA ALA A 66 -10.35 0.33 -3.82
C ALA A 66 -11.63 1.12 -4.19
N VAL A 67 -12.75 0.41 -4.23
CA VAL A 67 -14.08 0.96 -4.48
C VAL A 67 -15.11 0.43 -3.48
N ASP A 68 -16.16 1.19 -3.20
CA ASP A 68 -17.32 0.68 -2.48
C ASP A 68 -18.16 -0.29 -3.36
N GLU A 69 -19.20 -0.88 -2.79
CA GLU A 69 -20.12 -1.80 -3.48
C GLU A 69 -20.86 -1.19 -4.69
N TYR A 70 -20.88 0.13 -4.80
CA TYR A 70 -21.46 0.87 -5.92
C TYR A 70 -20.41 1.30 -6.95
N GLY A 71 -19.13 0.97 -6.73
CA GLY A 71 -18.02 1.34 -7.61
C GLY A 71 -17.44 2.73 -7.35
N ASN A 72 -17.79 3.41 -6.24
CA ASN A 72 -17.20 4.69 -5.91
C ASN A 72 -15.79 4.50 -5.37
N ALA A 73 -14.82 5.23 -5.93
CA ALA A 73 -13.44 5.21 -5.47
C ALA A 73 -13.30 5.61 -4.00
N LEU A 74 -12.44 4.89 -3.28
CA LEU A 74 -12.18 5.10 -1.85
C LEU A 74 -10.75 5.58 -1.60
N THR A 75 -10.58 6.32 -0.51
CA THR A 75 -9.27 6.70 0.01
C THR A 75 -9.25 6.50 1.52
N PHE A 76 -8.12 6.00 2.03
CA PHE A 76 -7.93 5.69 3.44
C PHE A 76 -6.93 6.66 4.05
N ARG A 77 -7.23 7.16 5.25
CA ARG A 77 -6.39 8.13 5.96
C ARG A 77 -6.37 7.81 7.45
N ASN A 78 -5.26 8.12 8.12
CA ASN A 78 -5.27 8.11 9.58
C ASN A 78 -6.19 9.22 10.10
N SER A 79 -7.06 8.90 11.05
CA SER A 79 -8.01 9.85 11.63
C SER A 79 -7.29 10.90 12.50
N GLY A 80 -6.17 10.53 13.12
CA GLY A 80 -5.38 11.44 13.95
C GLY A 80 -4.05 10.83 14.42
N PHE A 81 -3.33 11.60 15.23
CA PHE A 81 -2.02 11.18 15.77
C PHE A 81 -2.13 10.03 16.79
N SER A 82 -3.27 9.94 17.49
CA SER A 82 -3.56 8.88 18.46
C SER A 82 -4.11 7.59 17.82
N GLY A 83 -4.24 7.54 16.50
CA GLY A 83 -4.77 6.40 15.78
C GLY A 83 -6.10 6.66 15.06
N GLY A 84 -6.73 5.56 14.64
CA GLY A 84 -7.95 5.53 13.85
C GLY A 84 -7.71 5.58 12.34
N ILE A 85 -8.66 5.01 11.60
CA ILE A 85 -8.69 5.06 10.14
C ILE A 85 -10.02 5.62 9.69
N ASP A 86 -9.94 6.60 8.81
CA ASP A 86 -11.08 7.12 8.09
C ASP A 86 -11.08 6.60 6.65
N VAL A 87 -12.25 6.15 6.22
CA VAL A 87 -12.53 5.82 4.82
C VAL A 87 -13.29 6.99 4.21
N TRP A 88 -12.88 7.42 3.02
CA TRP A 88 -13.46 8.55 2.33
C TRP A 88 -13.81 8.18 0.89
N ARG A 89 -14.96 8.64 0.40
CA ARG A 89 -15.23 8.62 -1.05
C ARG A 89 -14.37 9.69 -1.72
N THR A 90 -13.56 9.29 -2.68
CA THR A 90 -12.60 10.20 -3.32
C THR A 90 -13.29 11.35 -4.05
N ALA A 91 -14.39 11.07 -4.74
CA ALA A 91 -15.08 12.06 -5.57
C ALA A 91 -15.79 13.16 -4.75
N THR A 92 -16.44 12.78 -3.65
CA THR A 92 -17.22 13.72 -2.82
C THR A 92 -16.44 14.25 -1.63
N ASN A 93 -15.31 13.62 -1.30
CA ASN A 93 -14.54 13.89 -0.07
C ASN A 93 -15.44 13.79 1.18
N GLU A 94 -16.36 12.82 1.18
CA GLU A 94 -17.22 12.49 2.32
C GLU A 94 -16.66 11.27 3.04
N LYS A 95 -16.64 11.36 4.38
CA LYS A 95 -16.31 10.24 5.24
C LYS A 95 -17.42 9.19 5.17
N THR A 96 -17.03 7.92 5.11
CA THR A 96 -17.95 6.80 5.08
C THR A 96 -17.50 5.71 6.04
N GLU A 97 -18.45 4.89 6.47
CA GLU A 97 -18.22 3.72 7.30
C GLU A 97 -18.64 2.49 6.48
N LEU A 98 -17.71 1.57 6.29
CA LEU A 98 -17.90 0.38 5.48
C LEU A 98 -17.28 -0.81 6.22
N ASP A 99 -18.03 -1.89 6.35
CA ASP A 99 -17.50 -3.17 6.87
C ASP A 99 -16.49 -3.79 5.90
N HIS A 100 -16.62 -3.49 4.60
CA HIS A 100 -15.76 -3.99 3.54
C HIS A 100 -15.83 -3.14 2.28
N PHE A 101 -14.89 -3.36 1.38
CA PHE A 101 -14.83 -2.74 0.06
C PHE A 101 -14.28 -3.74 -0.96
N LEU A 102 -14.22 -3.33 -2.23
CA LEU A 102 -13.76 -4.16 -3.32
C LEU A 102 -12.45 -3.62 -3.91
N ILE A 103 -11.54 -4.53 -4.24
CA ILE A 103 -10.44 -4.29 -5.17
C ILE A 103 -10.58 -5.32 -6.29
N GLY A 104 -10.96 -4.85 -7.49
CA GLY A 104 -11.43 -5.74 -8.55
C GLY A 104 -12.68 -6.50 -8.09
N THR A 105 -12.61 -7.84 -8.07
CA THR A 105 -13.69 -8.72 -7.59
C THR A 105 -13.46 -9.22 -6.15
N THR A 106 -12.38 -8.80 -5.50
CA THR A 106 -12.00 -9.32 -4.18
C THR A 106 -12.52 -8.41 -3.08
N LYS A 107 -13.22 -9.02 -2.11
CA LYS A 107 -13.65 -8.35 -0.88
C LYS A 107 -12.44 -8.12 0.03
N CYS A 108 -12.29 -6.88 0.48
CA CYS A 108 -11.20 -6.44 1.34
C CYS A 108 -11.72 -5.73 2.57
N VAL A 109 -10.90 -5.74 3.62
CA VAL A 109 -11.13 -5.05 4.89
C VAL A 109 -9.91 -4.19 5.24
N VAL A 110 -10.13 -3.12 5.98
CA VAL A 110 -9.07 -2.23 6.45
C VAL A 110 -9.01 -2.24 7.97
N HIS A 111 -7.80 -2.31 8.52
CA HIS A 111 -7.55 -2.32 9.95
C HIS A 111 -6.43 -1.37 10.33
N GLU A 112 -6.48 -0.86 11.55
CA GLU A 112 -5.44 0.01 12.06
C GLU A 112 -4.15 -0.79 12.25
N ALA A 113 -3.06 -0.28 11.67
CA ALA A 113 -1.77 -0.92 11.82
C ALA A 113 -1.17 -0.58 13.18
N ARG A 114 -0.46 -1.54 13.79
CA ARG A 114 0.04 -1.43 15.17
C ARG A 114 0.94 -0.21 15.43
N PHE A 115 1.62 0.30 14.41
CA PHE A 115 2.58 1.42 14.52
C PHE A 115 2.20 2.62 13.66
N GLY A 116 0.90 2.73 13.34
CA GLY A 116 0.37 3.81 12.52
C GLY A 116 0.25 3.45 11.03
N GLY A 117 -0.68 4.14 10.38
CA GLY A 117 -1.16 3.76 9.05
C GLY A 117 -2.25 2.69 9.13
N PHE A 118 -2.53 2.07 7.99
CA PHE A 118 -3.59 1.09 7.86
C PHE A 118 -3.13 -0.11 7.05
N VAL A 119 -3.62 -1.29 7.42
CA VAL A 119 -3.41 -2.52 6.66
C VAL A 119 -4.70 -2.89 5.95
N VAL A 120 -4.61 -3.17 4.65
CA VAL A 120 -5.70 -3.78 3.89
C VAL A 120 -5.43 -5.26 3.77
N GLN A 121 -6.42 -6.09 4.05
CA GLN A 121 -6.34 -7.55 3.91
C GLN A 121 -7.45 -8.05 2.99
N ALA A 122 -7.13 -9.06 2.17
CA ALA A 122 -8.13 -9.77 1.38
C ALA A 122 -8.94 -10.70 2.31
N ALA A 123 -10.27 -10.64 2.26
CA ALA A 123 -11.14 -11.48 3.09
C ALA A 123 -11.12 -12.96 2.65
N ASN A 124 -10.68 -13.23 1.41
CA ASN A 124 -10.37 -14.56 0.91
C ASN A 124 -9.21 -14.43 -0.09
N PRO A 125 -7.94 -14.52 0.35
CA PRO A 125 -6.81 -14.47 -0.56
C PRO A 125 -6.92 -15.62 -1.57
N GLN A 126 -6.65 -15.35 -2.85
CA GLN A 126 -6.74 -16.39 -3.89
C GLN A 126 -5.83 -17.57 -3.48
N VAL A 127 -6.44 -18.73 -3.25
CA VAL A 127 -5.70 -19.97 -2.95
C VAL A 127 -4.85 -20.29 -4.17
N ARG A 128 -3.53 -20.33 -4.00
CA ARG A 128 -2.58 -20.72 -5.06
C ARG A 128 -2.96 -22.13 -5.53
N THR A 129 -3.41 -22.26 -6.77
CA THR A 129 -3.45 -23.56 -7.44
C THR A 129 -2.10 -23.72 -8.13
N GLU A 130 -1.32 -24.69 -7.66
CA GLU A 130 -0.01 -25.08 -8.21
C GLU A 130 -0.12 -25.66 -9.62
#